data_AF-A0A813CRZ6-F1
#
_entry.id   AF-A0A813CRZ6-F1
#
_cell.length_a   1.000
_cell.length_b   1.000
_cell.length_c   1.000
_cell.angle_alpha   90.00
_cell.angle_beta   90.00
_cell.angle_gamma   90.00
#
_symmetry.space_group_name_H-M   'P 1'
#
loop_
_entity.id
_entity.type
_entity.pdbx_description
1 polymer ?
#
loop_
_entity_poly.entity_id
_entity_poly.type
_entity_poly.pdbx_seq_one_letter_code
_entity_poly.pdbx_strand_id
1 'polypeptide(L)'
;APPGRIQRNLLADSLSHEEAAFVFRVPASSFKAGPARVHDAFSSLAMGDCAACEVAQCAHLGVCLRGGAVHPGELLVHAAAPPRGLLSIGLVIDDLIFLEKALASRVGEGLGKGGPSLGRRRLDAALEAYRRALTTAQLLESLVGSWLSVFLLRRRLLASMVHVFSAVRGLGPNDIIRLSPELAAELSSFMLLGSPEKV
;
A
#
# COMPACT_ATOMS: atom_id res chain seq x y z
N ALA A 1 4.30 5.03 -22.12
CA ALA A 1 5.00 5.15 -20.82
C ALA A 1 6.19 6.09 -21.00
N PRO A 2 6.58 6.91 -20.00
CA PRO A 2 7.81 7.70 -20.07
C PRO A 2 9.02 6.78 -20.38
N PRO A 3 9.99 7.18 -21.20
CA PRO A 3 11.08 6.30 -21.64
C PRO A 3 11.85 5.64 -20.48
N GLY A 4 12.16 6.39 -19.42
CA GLY A 4 12.84 5.86 -18.22
C GLY A 4 12.00 4.91 -17.36
N ARG A 5 10.68 4.81 -17.59
CA ARG A 5 9.82 3.81 -16.93
C ARG A 5 9.89 2.46 -17.64
N ILE A 6 9.87 2.48 -18.97
CA ILE A 6 9.94 1.25 -19.79
C ILE A 6 11.23 0.50 -19.50
N GLN A 7 12.35 1.22 -19.38
CA GLN A 7 13.67 0.64 -19.13
C GLN A 7 13.79 -0.04 -17.75
N ARG A 8 13.12 0.47 -16.71
CA ARG A 8 13.17 -0.10 -15.35
C ARG A 8 12.30 -1.33 -15.16
N ASN A 9 11.21 -1.40 -15.92
CA ASN A 9 10.26 -2.50 -15.84
C ASN A 9 10.49 -3.57 -16.90
N LEU A 10 11.55 -3.42 -17.70
CA LEU A 10 11.92 -4.33 -18.77
C LEU A 10 12.25 -5.69 -18.15
N LEU A 11 11.62 -6.74 -18.67
CA LEU A 11 12.05 -8.10 -18.42
C LEU A 11 13.38 -8.32 -19.14
N ALA A 12 14.25 -9.17 -18.56
CA ALA A 12 15.58 -9.42 -19.12
C ALA A 12 15.54 -10.06 -20.52
N ASP A 13 14.40 -10.61 -20.92
CA ASP A 13 14.21 -11.30 -22.20
C ASP A 13 13.32 -10.51 -23.17
N SER A 14 13.33 -10.93 -24.43
CA SER A 14 12.51 -10.39 -25.51
C SER A 14 11.72 -11.52 -26.14
N LEU A 15 10.54 -11.24 -26.69
CA LEU A 15 9.71 -12.21 -27.38
C LEU A 15 9.73 -11.96 -28.89
N SER A 16 9.59 -13.01 -29.69
CA SER A 16 9.18 -12.84 -31.09
C SER A 16 7.74 -12.32 -31.18
N HIS A 17 7.36 -11.82 -32.36
CA HIS A 17 5.99 -11.34 -32.61
C HIS A 17 4.93 -12.43 -32.42
N GLU A 18 5.24 -13.69 -32.76
CA GLU A 18 4.34 -14.83 -32.59
C GLU A 18 4.18 -15.23 -31.12
N GLU A 19 5.29 -15.27 -30.37
CA GLU A 19 5.27 -15.53 -28.93
C GLU A 19 4.49 -14.44 -28.19
N ALA A 20 4.72 -13.17 -28.52
CA ALA A 20 3.98 -12.05 -27.93
C ALA A 20 2.48 -12.11 -28.29
N ALA A 21 2.13 -12.42 -29.54
CA ALA A 21 0.73 -12.61 -29.95
C ALA A 21 0.06 -13.74 -29.17
N PHE A 22 0.77 -14.85 -28.95
CA PHE A 22 0.30 -15.98 -28.15
C PHE A 22 0.11 -15.61 -26.67
N VAL A 23 1.09 -14.93 -26.07
CA VAL A 23 1.09 -14.55 -24.64
C VAL A 23 0.03 -13.48 -24.35
N PHE A 24 -0.02 -12.42 -25.15
CA PHE A 24 -0.92 -11.27 -24.94
C PHE A 24 -2.29 -11.42 -25.60
N ARG A 25 -2.49 -12.50 -26.38
CA ARG A 25 -3.76 -12.81 -27.06
C ARG A 25 -4.22 -11.69 -27.99
N VAL A 26 -3.27 -11.07 -28.68
CA VAL A 26 -3.52 -10.04 -29.70
C VAL A 26 -3.00 -10.51 -31.06
N PRO A 27 -3.60 -10.08 -32.18
CA PRO A 27 -3.05 -10.39 -33.50
C PRO A 27 -1.60 -9.91 -33.63
N ALA A 28 -0.72 -10.68 -34.28
CA ALA A 28 0.68 -10.29 -34.49
C ALA A 28 0.82 -8.96 -35.27
N SER A 29 -0.18 -8.61 -36.08
CA SER A 29 -0.30 -7.32 -36.76
C SER A 29 -0.52 -6.12 -35.82
N SER A 30 -0.79 -6.36 -34.54
CA SER A 30 -0.97 -5.33 -33.51
C SER A 30 0.36 -4.69 -33.07
N PHE A 31 1.48 -5.35 -33.36
CA PHE A 31 2.81 -4.82 -33.12
C PHE A 31 3.28 -4.04 -34.36
N LYS A 32 3.83 -2.83 -34.17
CA LYS A 32 4.28 -1.98 -35.29
C LYS A 32 5.38 -2.69 -36.08
N ALA A 33 5.42 -2.48 -37.41
CA ALA A 33 6.54 -2.90 -38.24
C ALA A 33 7.85 -2.31 -37.70
N GLY A 34 8.71 -3.18 -37.18
CA GLY A 34 9.87 -2.81 -36.36
C GLY A 34 10.79 -4.03 -36.13
N PRO A 35 11.76 -3.96 -35.21
CA PRO A 35 12.74 -5.03 -35.01
C PRO A 35 12.04 -6.36 -34.71
N ALA A 36 12.63 -7.48 -35.14
CA ALA A 36 12.00 -8.82 -35.15
C ALA A 36 11.47 -9.32 -33.79
N ARG A 37 11.85 -8.67 -32.69
CA ARG A 37 11.51 -9.03 -31.32
C ARG A 37 10.94 -7.82 -30.57
N VAL A 38 10.01 -8.09 -29.67
CA VAL A 38 9.43 -7.11 -28.74
C VAL A 38 10.06 -7.28 -27.36
N HIS A 39 10.32 -6.16 -26.69
CA HIS A 39 10.74 -6.18 -25.30
C HIS A 39 9.52 -6.03 -24.42
N ASP A 40 9.35 -6.99 -23.51
CA ASP A 40 8.27 -6.96 -22.54
C ASP A 40 8.69 -6.13 -21.34
N ALA A 41 7.80 -5.25 -20.91
CA ALA A 41 7.96 -4.53 -19.67
C ALA A 41 6.66 -4.61 -18.88
N PHE A 42 6.76 -4.73 -17.55
CA PHE A 42 5.58 -4.58 -16.72
C PHE A 42 4.99 -3.18 -16.91
N SER A 43 3.70 -3.12 -17.27
CA SER A 43 2.94 -1.87 -17.24
C SER A 43 2.53 -1.48 -15.81
N SER A 44 3.28 -1.91 -14.80
CA SER A 44 3.10 -1.52 -13.40
C SER A 44 3.80 -0.18 -13.13
N LEU A 45 3.21 0.62 -12.23
CA LEU A 45 3.69 1.97 -11.95
C LEU A 45 4.68 2.06 -10.78
N ALA A 46 4.66 1.10 -9.83
CA ALA A 46 5.40 1.25 -8.56
C ALA A 46 5.71 -0.07 -7.82
N MET A 47 6.17 -1.11 -8.53
CA MET A 47 6.68 -2.30 -7.85
C MET A 47 8.15 -2.48 -8.20
N GLY A 48 9.04 -1.86 -7.42
CA GLY A 48 10.49 -2.05 -7.53
C GLY A 48 11.35 -0.79 -7.56
N ASP A 49 10.78 0.41 -7.44
CA ASP A 49 11.54 1.62 -7.16
C ASP A 49 12.06 1.61 -5.72
N CYS A 50 13.36 1.84 -5.55
CA CYS A 50 14.14 1.67 -4.31
C CYS A 50 13.72 2.54 -3.10
N ALA A 51 12.52 3.14 -3.11
CA ALA A 51 12.03 4.00 -2.06
C ALA A 51 10.51 3.91 -1.84
N ALA A 52 9.76 3.09 -2.60
CA ALA A 52 8.29 3.12 -2.53
C ALA A 52 7.76 2.68 -1.15
N CYS A 53 8.38 1.65 -0.57
CA CYS A 53 8.06 1.18 0.77
C CYS A 53 8.45 2.21 1.84
N GLU A 54 9.61 2.83 1.70
CA GLU A 54 10.12 3.87 2.60
C GLU A 54 9.21 5.10 2.57
N VAL A 55 8.79 5.54 1.39
CA VAL A 55 7.87 6.69 1.22
C VAL A 55 6.49 6.38 1.80
N ALA A 56 5.94 5.19 1.55
CA ALA A 56 4.67 4.77 2.13
C ALA A 56 4.74 4.73 3.67
N GLN A 57 5.78 4.09 4.22
CA GLN A 57 5.99 4.05 5.68
C GLN A 57 6.19 5.44 6.28
N CYS A 58 6.97 6.32 5.65
CA CYS A 58 7.13 7.70 6.10
C CYS A 58 5.82 8.49 6.07
N ALA A 59 4.98 8.29 5.05
CA ALA A 59 3.68 8.93 4.97
C ALA A 59 2.72 8.44 6.07
N HIS A 60 2.63 7.11 6.27
CA HIS A 60 1.86 6.50 7.36
C HIS A 60 2.32 7.03 8.72
N LEU A 61 3.64 7.04 8.96
CA LEU A 61 4.22 7.57 10.19
C LEU A 61 3.89 9.05 10.39
N GLY A 62 4.01 9.87 9.34
CA GLY A 62 3.70 11.30 9.40
C GLY A 62 2.22 11.59 9.72
N VAL A 63 1.30 10.82 9.15
CA VAL A 63 -0.14 10.90 9.47
C VAL A 63 -0.39 10.52 10.94
N CYS A 64 0.17 9.39 11.39
CA CYS A 64 -0.01 8.94 12.77
C CYS A 64 0.64 9.87 13.80
N LEU A 65 1.79 10.46 13.51
CA LEU A 65 2.44 11.46 14.37
C LEU A 65 1.58 12.72 14.49
N ARG A 66 1.08 13.27 13.38
CA ARG A 66 0.20 14.46 13.41
C ARG A 66 -1.15 14.18 14.07
N GLY A 67 -1.65 12.96 13.93
CA GLY A 67 -2.85 12.47 14.59
C GLY A 67 -2.69 12.24 16.10
N GLY A 68 -1.48 12.33 16.65
CA GLY A 68 -1.21 11.94 18.03
C GLY A 68 -1.46 10.46 18.28
N ALA A 69 -1.45 9.62 17.25
CA ALA A 69 -1.57 8.17 17.39
C ALA A 69 -0.23 7.51 17.73
N VAL A 70 0.87 8.10 17.26
CA VAL A 70 2.23 7.62 17.46
C VAL A 70 3.06 8.70 18.17
N HIS A 71 3.93 8.28 19.08
CA HIS A 71 4.99 9.12 19.63
C HIS A 71 6.37 8.48 19.39
N PRO A 72 7.41 9.27 19.06
CA PRO A 72 8.74 8.74 18.77
C PRO A 72 9.33 7.84 19.85
N GLY A 73 9.09 8.16 21.14
CA GLY A 73 9.57 7.36 22.27
C GLY A 73 8.88 6.01 22.48
N GLU A 74 7.83 5.72 21.70
CA GLU A 74 7.03 4.50 21.78
C GLU A 74 7.20 3.61 20.53
N LEU A 75 7.97 4.06 19.51
CA LEU A 75 8.16 3.31 18.26
C LEU A 75 9.18 2.19 18.40
N LEU A 76 8.84 1.02 17.86
CA LEU A 76 9.78 -0.06 17.60
C LEU A 76 10.56 0.26 16.32
N VAL A 77 11.88 0.40 16.45
CA VAL A 77 12.78 0.70 15.34
C VAL A 77 13.79 -0.44 15.19
N HIS A 78 14.00 -0.88 13.96
CA HIS A 78 14.99 -1.91 13.66
C HIS A 78 16.39 -1.47 14.13
N ALA A 79 17.16 -2.41 14.69
CA ALA A 79 18.49 -2.16 15.25
C ALA A 79 18.56 -1.12 16.39
N ALA A 80 17.43 -0.80 17.04
CA ALA A 80 17.36 0.03 18.23
C ALA A 80 16.84 -0.75 19.44
N ALA A 81 17.16 -0.29 20.65
CA ALA A 81 16.59 -0.85 21.87
C ALA A 81 15.07 -0.62 21.91
N PRO A 82 14.26 -1.64 22.28
CA PRO A 82 12.81 -1.50 22.31
C PRO A 82 12.37 -0.47 23.37
N PRO A 83 11.25 0.24 23.14
CA PRO A 83 10.67 1.15 24.12
C PRO A 83 10.42 0.47 25.47
N ARG A 84 10.87 1.10 26.56
CA ARG A 84 10.69 0.57 27.93
C ARG A 84 9.34 0.92 28.56
N GLY A 85 8.58 1.82 27.93
CA GLY A 85 7.26 2.26 28.39
C GLY A 85 6.21 1.15 28.45
N LEU A 86 4.99 1.55 28.81
CA LEU A 86 3.83 0.64 28.86
C LEU A 86 3.22 0.40 27.48
N LEU A 87 3.55 1.22 26.49
CA LEU A 87 3.11 1.09 25.11
C LEU A 87 4.32 0.97 24.19
N SER A 88 4.25 0.08 23.21
CA SER A 88 5.18 -0.01 22.09
C SER A 88 4.37 -0.09 20.80
N ILE A 89 4.82 0.61 19.76
CA ILE A 89 4.08 0.77 18.52
C ILE A 89 4.94 0.26 17.38
N GLY A 90 4.40 -0.67 16.60
CA GLY A 90 4.99 -1.12 15.34
C GLY A 90 4.27 -0.49 14.17
N LEU A 91 5.02 0.04 13.21
CA LEU A 91 4.52 0.42 11.90
C LEU A 91 5.31 -0.38 10.86
N VAL A 92 4.65 -1.36 10.25
CA VAL A 92 5.26 -2.26 9.26
C VAL A 92 4.50 -2.10 7.96
N ILE A 93 5.04 -1.28 7.06
CA ILE A 93 4.36 -0.93 5.80
C ILE A 93 2.97 -0.35 6.12
N ASP A 94 1.89 -1.05 5.77
CA ASP A 94 0.51 -0.63 5.96
C ASP A 94 -0.05 -1.05 7.34
N ASP A 95 0.67 -1.92 8.06
CA ASP A 95 0.22 -2.46 9.35
C ASP A 95 0.63 -1.55 10.51
N LEU A 96 -0.36 -1.10 11.30
CA LEU A 96 -0.16 -0.36 12.55
C LEU A 96 -0.53 -1.24 13.75
N ILE A 97 0.45 -1.52 14.60
CA ILE A 97 0.34 -2.47 15.72
C ILE A 97 0.60 -1.72 17.03
N PHE A 98 -0.32 -1.89 18.00
CA PHE A 98 -0.16 -1.36 19.35
C PHE A 98 0.04 -2.51 20.34
N LEU A 99 1.18 -2.50 21.03
CA LEU A 99 1.54 -3.47 22.07
C LEU A 99 1.48 -2.77 23.43
N GLU A 100 0.47 -3.11 24.23
CA GLU A 100 0.26 -2.52 25.56
C GLU A 100 0.58 -3.55 26.65
N LYS A 101 1.40 -3.14 27.62
CA LYS A 101 1.71 -3.95 28.80
C LYS A 101 0.53 -3.87 29.77
N ALA A 102 -0.06 -5.02 30.07
CA ALA A 102 -1.11 -5.17 31.07
C ALA A 102 -0.64 -6.04 32.24
N LEU A 103 -1.22 -5.82 33.42
CA LEU A 103 -1.03 -6.71 34.56
C LEU A 103 -1.64 -8.08 34.23
N ALA A 104 -0.90 -9.16 34.47
CA ALA A 104 -1.35 -10.53 34.21
C ALA A 104 -2.70 -10.85 34.88
N SER A 105 -2.92 -10.33 36.10
CA SER A 105 -4.19 -10.48 36.83
C SER A 105 -5.41 -9.92 36.07
N ARG A 106 -5.20 -8.88 35.25
CA ARG A 106 -6.27 -8.25 34.46
C ARG A 106 -6.58 -8.96 33.16
N VAL A 107 -5.71 -9.87 32.70
CA VAL A 107 -5.93 -10.63 31.46
C VAL A 107 -7.02 -11.70 31.68
N GLY A 108 -7.10 -12.28 32.89
CA GLY A 108 -8.08 -13.31 33.25
C GLY A 108 -9.48 -12.78 33.62
N GLU A 109 -9.60 -11.52 34.04
CA GLU A 109 -10.88 -10.94 34.50
C GLU A 109 -11.82 -10.47 33.37
N GLY A 110 -11.41 -10.68 32.12
CA GLY A 110 -12.10 -10.22 30.91
C GLY A 110 -11.73 -8.77 30.59
N LEU A 111 -11.06 -8.59 29.44
CA LEU A 111 -10.55 -7.31 28.93
C LEU A 111 -11.61 -6.20 28.75
N GLY A 112 -12.90 -6.48 28.98
CA GLY A 112 -14.02 -5.54 28.78
C GLY A 112 -14.45 -4.73 30.00
N LYS A 113 -13.97 -5.04 31.22
CA LYS A 113 -14.47 -4.37 32.45
C LYS A 113 -13.83 -3.02 32.77
N GLY A 114 -12.77 -2.61 32.05
CA GLY A 114 -11.91 -1.47 32.39
C GLY A 114 -11.92 -0.27 31.45
N GLY A 115 -12.88 -0.17 30.52
CA GLY A 115 -12.87 0.83 29.44
C GLY A 115 -11.86 0.50 28.33
N PRO A 116 -11.78 1.32 27.26
CA PRO A 116 -10.90 1.05 26.13
C PRO A 116 -9.43 1.14 26.54
N SER A 117 -8.63 0.18 26.06
CA SER A 117 -7.18 0.15 26.27
C SER A 117 -6.51 1.40 25.67
N LEU A 118 -5.31 1.75 26.13
CA LEU A 118 -4.58 2.86 25.53
C LEU A 118 -4.30 2.59 24.03
N GLY A 119 -3.94 1.35 23.68
CA GLY A 119 -3.77 0.94 22.29
C GLY A 119 -5.03 1.16 21.46
N ARG A 120 -6.22 0.85 21.99
CA ARG A 120 -7.48 1.10 21.28
C ARG A 120 -7.71 2.59 21.03
N ARG A 121 -7.49 3.43 22.03
CA ARG A 121 -7.62 4.90 21.88
C ARG A 121 -6.66 5.46 20.82
N ARG A 122 -5.43 4.96 20.78
CA ARG A 122 -4.43 5.37 19.77
C ARG A 122 -4.81 4.88 18.37
N LEU A 123 -5.36 3.68 18.25
CA LEU A 123 -5.88 3.19 16.98
C LEU A 123 -7.05 4.05 16.48
N ASP A 124 -7.99 4.40 17.34
CA ASP A 124 -9.10 5.28 16.97
C ASP A 124 -8.59 6.66 16.52
N ALA A 125 -7.57 7.21 17.20
CA ALA A 125 -6.90 8.44 16.79
C ALA A 125 -6.17 8.30 15.43
N ALA A 126 -5.53 7.16 15.18
CA ALA A 126 -4.89 6.87 13.89
C ALA A 126 -5.92 6.86 12.76
N LEU A 127 -7.03 6.14 12.95
CA LEU A 127 -8.12 6.07 11.99
C LEU A 127 -8.70 7.46 11.69
N GLU A 128 -8.88 8.30 12.70
CA GLU A 128 -9.35 9.67 12.50
C GLU A 128 -8.32 10.54 11.76
N ALA A 129 -7.03 10.36 12.07
CA ALA A 129 -5.95 11.04 11.36
C ALA A 129 -5.90 10.63 9.88
N TYR A 130 -6.06 9.34 9.57
CA TYR A 130 -6.15 8.84 8.20
C TYR A 130 -7.35 9.42 7.45
N ARG A 131 -8.52 9.51 8.09
CA ARG A 131 -9.71 10.13 7.46
C ARG A 131 -9.51 11.61 7.13
N ARG A 132 -8.69 12.31 7.91
CA ARG A 132 -8.41 13.74 7.72
C ARG A 132 -7.20 13.99 6.82
N ALA A 133 -6.35 12.98 6.64
CA ALA A 133 -5.14 13.08 5.86
C ALA A 133 -5.44 13.39 4.39
N LEU A 134 -4.60 14.25 3.84
CA LEU A 134 -4.55 14.51 2.41
C LEU A 134 -3.38 13.71 1.84
N THR A 135 -3.54 13.18 0.65
CA THR A 135 -2.48 12.48 -0.09
C THR A 135 -2.20 13.22 -1.38
N THR A 136 -1.03 13.04 -1.98
CA THR A 136 -0.80 13.47 -3.35
C THR A 136 -1.26 12.37 -4.32
N ALA A 137 -1.61 12.73 -5.55
CA ALA A 137 -1.94 11.76 -6.58
C ALA A 137 -0.81 10.72 -6.75
N GLN A 138 0.46 11.16 -6.75
CA GLN A 138 1.61 10.25 -6.84
C GLN A 138 1.71 9.27 -5.68
N LEU A 139 1.42 9.72 -4.44
CA LEU A 139 1.46 8.83 -3.28
C LEU A 139 0.33 7.79 -3.33
N LEU A 140 -0.87 8.21 -3.76
CA LEU A 140 -1.98 7.28 -3.96
C LEU A 140 -1.68 6.28 -5.09
N GLU A 141 -1.12 6.73 -6.21
CA GLU A 141 -0.70 5.86 -7.31
C GLU A 141 0.37 4.85 -6.89
N SER A 142 1.32 5.27 -6.04
CA SER A 142 2.38 4.40 -5.54
C SER A 142 1.84 3.31 -4.60
N LEU A 143 0.95 3.68 -3.68
CA LEU A 143 0.27 2.73 -2.79
C LEU A 143 -0.57 1.73 -3.60
N VAL A 144 -1.30 2.19 -4.60
CA VAL A 144 -2.10 1.33 -5.48
C VAL A 144 -1.21 0.40 -6.31
N GLY A 145 -0.04 0.91 -6.73
CA GLY A 145 0.96 0.16 -7.47
C GLY A 145 1.50 -1.05 -6.73
N SER A 146 1.63 -1.00 -5.40
CA SER A 146 2.05 -2.16 -4.60
C SER A 146 0.97 -3.25 -4.53
N TRP A 147 -0.32 -2.87 -4.54
CA TRP A 147 -1.47 -3.80 -4.52
C TRP A 147 -1.79 -4.41 -5.87
N LEU A 148 -1.40 -3.77 -6.98
CA LEU A 148 -1.67 -4.26 -8.33
C LEU A 148 -1.09 -5.67 -8.58
N SER A 149 0.07 -6.01 -8.00
CA SER A 149 0.65 -7.35 -8.16
C SER A 149 -0.17 -8.44 -7.45
N VAL A 150 -0.69 -8.14 -6.27
CA VAL A 150 -1.56 -9.02 -5.47
C VAL A 150 -2.87 -9.28 -6.23
N PHE A 151 -3.45 -8.25 -6.84
CA PHE A 151 -4.71 -8.39 -7.59
C PHE A 151 -4.51 -8.94 -9.01
N LEU A 152 -3.36 -8.76 -9.63
CA LEU A 152 -3.04 -9.40 -10.91
C LEU A 152 -2.98 -10.93 -10.79
N LEU A 153 -2.50 -11.46 -9.65
CA LEU A 153 -2.56 -12.90 -9.35
C LEU A 153 -4.01 -13.41 -9.22
N ARG A 154 -4.94 -12.53 -8.83
CA ARG A 154 -6.36 -12.84 -8.66
C ARG A 154 -7.22 -11.90 -9.53
N ARG A 155 -7.04 -11.98 -10.85
CA ARG A 155 -7.59 -11.08 -11.92
C ARG A 155 -9.01 -10.52 -11.69
N ARG A 156 -9.88 -11.22 -10.98
CA ARG A 156 -11.26 -10.80 -10.66
C ARG A 156 -11.32 -9.64 -9.65
N LEU A 157 -10.26 -9.43 -8.87
CA LEU A 157 -10.18 -8.39 -7.84
C LEU A 157 -9.79 -7.01 -8.39
N LEU A 158 -9.31 -6.90 -9.63
CA LEU A 158 -9.03 -5.59 -10.24
C LEU A 158 -10.28 -4.69 -10.36
N ALA A 159 -11.47 -5.30 -10.39
CA ALA A 159 -12.73 -4.59 -10.38
C ALA A 159 -13.00 -3.82 -9.07
N SER A 160 -12.22 -4.06 -8.00
CA SER A 160 -12.33 -3.29 -6.76
C SER A 160 -11.54 -1.98 -6.78
N MET A 161 -10.81 -1.62 -7.85
CA MET A 161 -9.99 -0.39 -7.89
C MET A 161 -10.69 0.80 -8.59
N VAL A 162 -12.02 0.86 -8.54
CA VAL A 162 -12.82 1.81 -9.34
C VAL A 162 -12.67 3.24 -8.83
N HIS A 163 -12.83 3.45 -7.53
CA HIS A 163 -12.73 4.77 -6.90
C HIS A 163 -11.29 5.29 -6.94
N VAL A 164 -10.30 4.42 -6.81
CA VAL A 164 -8.87 4.74 -6.99
C VAL A 164 -8.60 5.30 -8.38
N PHE A 165 -9.00 4.59 -9.44
CA PHE A 165 -8.75 5.06 -10.80
C PHE A 165 -9.55 6.32 -11.14
N SER A 166 -10.73 6.47 -10.57
CA SER A 166 -11.51 7.71 -10.72
C SER A 166 -10.82 8.89 -10.03
N ALA A 167 -10.30 8.69 -8.83
CA ALA A 167 -9.71 9.74 -8.01
C ALA A 167 -8.38 10.29 -8.56
N VAL A 168 -7.57 9.47 -9.24
CA VAL A 168 -6.30 9.91 -9.82
C VAL A 168 -6.42 10.40 -11.27
N ARG A 169 -7.56 10.16 -11.92
CA ARG A 169 -7.73 10.46 -13.35
C ARG A 169 -7.63 11.96 -13.61
N GLY A 170 -6.65 12.33 -14.44
CA GLY A 170 -6.47 13.72 -14.89
C GLY A 170 -5.73 14.61 -13.90
N LEU A 171 -5.20 14.06 -12.82
CA LEU A 171 -4.39 14.78 -11.84
C LEU A 171 -2.90 14.67 -12.18
N GLY A 172 -2.16 15.73 -11.85
CA GLY A 172 -0.70 15.74 -11.85
C GLY A 172 -0.12 15.07 -10.60
N PRO A 173 1.13 14.58 -10.64
CA PRO A 173 1.75 13.83 -9.54
C PRO A 173 1.70 14.54 -8.17
N ASN A 174 1.85 15.87 -8.16
CA ASN A 174 1.90 16.67 -6.94
C ASN A 174 0.53 17.23 -6.52
N ASP A 175 -0.54 16.90 -7.24
CA ASP A 175 -1.87 17.38 -6.90
C ASP A 175 -2.34 16.72 -5.61
N ILE A 176 -2.80 17.55 -4.67
CA ILE A 176 -3.24 17.11 -3.35
C ILE A 176 -4.71 16.75 -3.42
N ILE A 177 -5.04 15.52 -3.00
CA ILE A 177 -6.40 15.00 -2.95
C ILE A 177 -6.79 14.61 -1.53
N ARG A 178 -8.06 14.84 -1.22
CA ARG A 178 -8.72 14.32 -0.02
C ARG A 178 -9.41 13.01 -0.40
N LEU A 179 -9.22 11.97 0.43
CA LEU A 179 -9.90 10.70 0.20
C LEU A 179 -11.40 10.87 0.45
N SER A 180 -12.23 10.47 -0.52
CA SER A 180 -13.67 10.34 -0.27
C SER A 180 -13.95 9.13 0.63
N PRO A 181 -15.10 9.09 1.33
CA PRO A 181 -15.48 7.93 2.14
C PRO A 181 -15.47 6.61 1.34
N GLU A 182 -15.90 6.66 0.08
CA GLU A 182 -15.94 5.51 -0.84
C GLU A 182 -14.54 5.07 -1.22
N LEU A 183 -13.63 6.01 -1.52
CA LEU A 183 -12.24 5.70 -1.80
C LEU A 183 -11.52 5.11 -0.58
N ALA A 184 -11.78 5.63 0.62
CA ALA A 184 -11.21 5.09 1.85
C ALA A 184 -11.74 3.68 2.16
N ALA A 185 -13.03 3.42 1.94
CA ALA A 185 -13.62 2.09 2.08
C ALA A 185 -13.07 1.10 1.06
N GLU A 186 -12.90 1.54 -0.20
CA GLU A 186 -12.28 0.76 -1.26
C GLU A 186 -10.86 0.32 -0.89
N LEU A 187 -10.00 1.26 -0.47
CA LEU A 187 -8.64 0.97 -0.03
C LEU A 187 -8.61 0.01 1.18
N SER A 188 -9.55 0.18 2.12
CA SER A 188 -9.67 -0.71 3.29
C SER A 188 -10.04 -2.15 2.88
N SER A 189 -10.84 -2.32 1.81
CA SER A 189 -11.21 -3.64 1.30
C SER A 189 -10.02 -4.41 0.74
N PHE A 190 -8.96 -3.72 0.29
CA PHE A 190 -7.77 -4.37 -0.26
C PHE A 190 -7.05 -5.22 0.78
N MET A 191 -7.04 -4.77 2.04
CA MET A 191 -6.47 -5.50 3.18
C MET A 191 -7.19 -6.83 3.44
N LEU A 192 -8.52 -6.84 3.26
CA LEU A 192 -9.34 -8.04 3.44
C LEU A 192 -9.19 -9.02 2.27
N LEU A 193 -9.12 -8.50 1.05
CA LEU A 193 -9.09 -9.30 -0.19
C LEU A 193 -7.68 -9.80 -0.55
N GLY A 194 -6.65 -9.05 -0.14
CA GLY A 194 -5.25 -9.34 -0.40
C GLY A 194 -4.56 -10.20 0.66
N SER A 195 -5.26 -10.56 1.74
CA SER A 195 -4.71 -11.46 2.75
C SER A 195 -4.36 -12.81 2.10
N PRO A 196 -3.09 -13.27 2.19
CA PRO A 196 -2.72 -14.57 1.66
C PRO A 196 -3.52 -15.63 2.41
N GLU A 197 -4.17 -16.54 1.68
CA GLU A 197 -4.66 -17.77 2.31
C GLU A 197 -3.48 -18.41 3.03
N LYS A 198 -3.65 -18.71 4.33
CA LYS A 198 -2.73 -19.57 5.04
C LYS A 198 -2.74 -20.93 4.32
N VAL A 199 -1.73 -21.16 3.48
CA VAL A 199 -1.37 -22.49 3.00
C VAL A 199 -0.67 -23.22 4.13
#